data_AF-A0A7C6SUH2-F1
#
_entry.id   AF-A0A7C6SUH2-F1
#
_cell.length_a   1.000
_cell.length_b   1.000
_cell.length_c   1.000
_cell.angle_alpha   90.00
_cell.angle_beta   90.00
_cell.angle_gamma   90.00
#
_symmetry.space_group_name_H-M   'P 1'
#
loop_
_entity.id
_entity.type
_entity.pdbx_description
1 polymer ?
#
loop_
_entity_poly.entity_id
_entity_poly.type
_entity_poly.pdbx_seq_one_letter_code
_entity_poly.pdbx_strand_id
1 'polypeptide(L)'
;MKKKITSLLIIISLMCSFVPGFYLDANASDKSTVLEEVYGDKTNEEKIADAIDSLRGYYLKGDDDFTFQVALGYIFTSGNLENDLHIIQQRFKVNENPDSASAYAGNIMGLIAAGKDPRTYNGQNHVRTLAESQKGQGKFIISPWDDYPTTVAFSMLALDMAKADYDVEKAVEALLSYQGEDGGFDGGWGANVDDTAMSIMALGNHKDINGVEAAIDKSITYIKANQQDNGGFLGWDGISPCSISAVIQGLIAIGEDPLSEEWIKNGNTMLDALLSLMEDDHFATSFDTEQAFCALADLYRGKSLFHEISIKDTGPSKVTIQIPLSTKLKENGKLKLTANVYDDKNEILSAHNLIWESSDENVAQVDGVGLVTAKSAGTVTITVKVRDHEDISDTIELTVEPEEFKVTRIGTEDIKNGSEAKLKFEIQENLGQTKCATLIIALYDKNTNKMINYSFAHKQFEPGETTNLGAGFLVPDAGAYIIKCFVWESFENQDVILTNPIEIEVQQ
;
A
#
# COMPACT_ATOMS: atom_id res chain seq x y z
N MET A 1 15.97 -42.92 -47.22
CA MET A 1 17.45 -42.80 -47.38
C MET A 1 17.83 -41.40 -46.91
N LYS A 2 18.80 -41.12 -46.01
CA LYS A 2 19.78 -41.93 -45.24
C LYS A 2 20.04 -41.24 -43.87
N LYS A 3 20.35 -42.05 -42.83
CA LYS A 3 21.15 -41.87 -41.57
C LYS A 3 21.23 -40.49 -40.86
N LYS A 4 21.08 -40.31 -39.52
CA LYS A 4 21.58 -40.96 -38.26
C LYS A 4 23.02 -40.57 -37.80
N ILE A 5 23.14 -40.25 -36.48
CA ILE A 5 24.37 -40.13 -35.62
C ILE A 5 25.15 -38.81 -35.83
N THR A 6 25.87 -38.17 -34.88
CA THR A 6 26.16 -38.30 -33.42
C THR A 6 25.32 -37.34 -32.55
N SER A 7 25.27 -37.34 -31.20
CA SER A 7 25.82 -38.20 -30.10
C SER A 7 27.22 -37.92 -29.48
N LEU A 8 27.22 -37.45 -28.21
CA LEU A 8 28.25 -37.58 -27.14
C LEU A 8 29.57 -36.75 -27.20
N LEU A 9 29.80 -35.96 -26.14
CA LEU A 9 31.09 -35.51 -25.58
C LEU A 9 30.88 -35.38 -24.05
N ILE A 10 31.29 -36.33 -23.20
CA ILE A 10 32.66 -36.65 -22.73
C ILE A 10 33.20 -35.49 -21.88
N ILE A 11 33.08 -35.54 -20.55
CA ILE A 11 33.95 -36.27 -19.59
C ILE A 11 35.43 -35.85 -19.69
N ILE A 12 35.78 -34.84 -18.90
CA ILE A 12 37.05 -34.49 -18.22
C ILE A 12 36.61 -33.33 -17.29
N SER A 13 36.72 -33.34 -15.97
CA SER A 13 37.82 -33.83 -15.14
C SER A 13 37.31 -34.49 -13.85
N LEU A 14 37.67 -35.77 -13.66
CA LEU A 14 37.75 -36.40 -12.36
C LEU A 14 39.14 -37.08 -12.29
N MET A 15 39.77 -37.10 -11.12
CA MET A 15 41.12 -37.62 -10.84
C MET A 15 42.32 -36.74 -11.26
N CYS A 16 42.65 -35.77 -10.39
CA CYS A 16 44.05 -35.55 -9.98
C CYS A 16 44.19 -35.80 -8.48
N SER A 17 44.58 -37.04 -8.15
CA SER A 17 45.45 -37.45 -7.04
C SER A 17 45.40 -36.71 -5.68
N PHE A 18 45.05 -37.50 -4.66
CA PHE A 18 45.64 -37.52 -3.31
C PHE A 18 46.95 -36.71 -3.14
N VAL A 19 46.90 -35.68 -2.29
CA VAL A 19 48.02 -35.25 -1.45
C VAL A 19 47.51 -35.21 -0.01
N PRO A 20 47.92 -36.13 0.89
CA PRO A 20 47.61 -36.02 2.30
C PRO A 20 48.46 -34.91 2.92
N GLY A 21 47.82 -33.91 3.53
CA GLY A 21 48.51 -32.88 4.29
C GLY A 21 48.93 -31.65 3.50
N PHE A 22 47.97 -30.81 3.15
CA PHE A 22 48.15 -29.36 3.26
C PHE A 22 46.96 -28.81 4.04
N TYR A 23 47.21 -28.40 5.29
CA TYR A 23 46.32 -27.50 6.00
C TYR A 23 46.35 -26.17 5.24
N LEU A 24 45.20 -25.74 4.71
CA LEU A 24 44.95 -24.33 4.48
C LEU A 24 44.36 -23.79 5.78
N ASP A 25 45.00 -22.78 6.34
CA ASP A 25 44.66 -22.25 7.66
C ASP A 25 43.20 -21.81 7.75
N ALA A 26 42.59 -22.13 8.89
CA ALA A 26 41.29 -21.60 9.26
C ALA A 26 41.41 -20.09 9.56
N ASN A 27 41.18 -19.26 8.53
CA ASN A 27 40.78 -17.87 8.69
C ASN A 27 39.31 -17.73 8.26
N ALA A 28 38.45 -18.43 8.99
CA ALA A 28 37.02 -18.18 9.04
C ALA A 28 36.74 -17.28 10.26
N SER A 29 37.05 -16.00 10.13
CA SER A 29 36.67 -14.92 11.06
C SER A 29 36.68 -13.59 10.32
N ASP A 30 35.78 -12.68 10.70
CA ASP A 30 35.66 -11.31 10.20
C ASP A 30 35.19 -11.13 8.74
N LYS A 31 34.09 -11.82 8.40
CA LYS A 31 33.05 -11.20 7.57
C LYS A 31 31.74 -11.21 8.37
N SER A 32 31.23 -10.02 8.66
CA SER A 32 29.91 -9.81 9.22
C SER A 32 28.87 -10.42 8.29
N THR A 33 27.86 -11.07 8.86
CA THR A 33 26.69 -11.53 8.08
C THR A 33 25.81 -10.33 7.70
N VAL A 34 24.99 -10.46 6.65
CA VAL A 34 24.00 -9.41 6.27
C VAL A 34 23.07 -9.11 7.45
N LEU A 35 22.72 -10.12 8.25
CA LEU A 35 22.00 -9.96 9.52
C LEU A 35 22.72 -9.02 10.49
N GLU A 36 24.02 -9.22 10.73
CA GLU A 36 24.79 -8.36 11.65
C GLU A 36 25.00 -6.94 11.08
N GLU A 37 25.16 -6.78 9.76
CA GLU A 37 25.36 -5.45 9.12
C GLU A 37 24.06 -4.62 9.04
N VAL A 38 22.91 -5.25 8.80
CA VAL A 38 21.61 -4.57 8.57
C VAL A 38 20.72 -4.55 9.81
N TYR A 39 20.76 -5.62 10.62
CA TYR A 39 19.83 -5.85 11.72
C TYR A 39 20.48 -5.82 13.11
N GLY A 40 21.77 -6.14 13.26
CA GLY A 40 22.55 -5.88 14.48
C GLY A 40 21.85 -6.27 15.80
N ASP A 41 21.77 -5.32 16.74
CA ASP A 41 21.14 -5.49 18.06
C ASP A 41 19.59 -5.33 18.06
N LYS A 42 18.93 -5.23 16.89
CA LYS A 42 17.47 -4.98 16.80
C LYS A 42 16.63 -6.14 17.36
N THR A 43 15.49 -5.81 17.95
CA THR A 43 14.49 -6.83 18.34
C THR A 43 13.83 -7.47 17.12
N ASN A 44 13.15 -8.61 17.30
CA ASN A 44 12.46 -9.27 16.19
C ASN A 44 11.35 -8.39 15.61
N GLU A 45 10.65 -7.62 16.45
CA GLU A 45 9.62 -6.66 16.03
C GLU A 45 10.18 -5.54 15.16
N GLU A 46 11.36 -5.00 15.52
CA GLU A 46 12.08 -4.00 14.73
C GLU A 46 12.56 -4.58 13.39
N LYS A 47 13.15 -5.79 13.40
CA LYS A 47 13.56 -6.52 12.19
C LYS A 47 12.39 -6.72 11.21
N ILE A 48 11.23 -7.17 11.72
CA ILE A 48 10.03 -7.38 10.91
C ILE A 48 9.53 -6.05 10.34
N ALA A 49 9.43 -5.00 11.16
CA ALA A 49 8.95 -3.69 10.71
C ALA A 49 9.81 -3.11 9.57
N ASP A 50 11.15 -3.15 9.72
CA ASP A 50 12.09 -2.70 8.69
C ASP A 50 11.96 -3.51 7.39
N ALA A 51 11.79 -4.83 7.49
CA ALA A 51 11.60 -5.70 6.33
C ALA A 51 10.27 -5.44 5.61
N ILE A 52 9.18 -5.20 6.36
CA ILE A 52 7.88 -4.79 5.82
C ILE A 52 7.97 -3.45 5.08
N ASP A 53 8.60 -2.44 5.69
CA ASP A 53 8.77 -1.13 5.04
C ASP A 53 9.65 -1.23 3.78
N SER A 54 10.67 -2.09 3.80
CA SER A 54 11.55 -2.35 2.65
C SER A 54 10.80 -3.01 1.50
N LEU A 55 10.05 -4.09 1.75
CA LEU A 55 9.24 -4.80 0.75
C LEU A 55 8.13 -3.92 0.16
N ARG A 56 7.46 -3.13 1.01
CA ARG A 56 6.50 -2.12 0.55
C ARG A 56 7.20 -1.07 -0.32
N GLY A 57 8.39 -0.61 0.08
CA GLY A 57 9.23 0.26 -0.72
C GLY A 57 9.61 -0.34 -2.09
N TYR A 58 10.01 -1.61 -2.15
CA TYR A 58 10.32 -2.34 -3.38
C TYR A 58 9.12 -2.34 -4.34
N TYR A 59 7.98 -2.85 -3.88
CA TYR A 59 6.78 -2.91 -4.70
C TYR A 59 6.31 -1.52 -5.16
N LEU A 60 6.38 -0.48 -4.31
CA LEU A 60 6.05 0.90 -4.69
C LEU A 60 6.94 1.48 -5.81
N LYS A 61 8.20 1.04 -5.92
CA LYS A 61 9.13 1.48 -6.99
C LYS A 61 8.87 0.77 -8.32
N GLY A 62 8.46 -0.49 -8.29
CA GLY A 62 8.21 -1.30 -9.48
C GLY A 62 6.87 -0.96 -10.16
N ASP A 63 6.79 -1.15 -11.47
CA ASP A 63 5.57 -0.97 -12.27
C ASP A 63 4.72 -2.25 -12.37
N ASP A 64 5.18 -3.38 -11.82
CA ASP A 64 4.54 -4.69 -11.97
C ASP A 64 3.13 -4.76 -11.33
N ASP A 65 2.26 -5.56 -11.94
CA ASP A 65 0.94 -5.85 -11.38
C ASP A 65 1.06 -6.68 -10.09
N PHE A 66 0.17 -6.44 -9.13
CA PHE A 66 0.14 -7.19 -7.87
C PHE A 66 -0.50 -8.55 -8.08
N THR A 67 0.16 -9.61 -7.60
CA THR A 67 -0.48 -10.92 -7.36
C THR A 67 -1.39 -10.85 -6.14
N PHE A 68 -2.15 -11.91 -5.88
CA PHE A 68 -3.02 -11.94 -4.70
C PHE A 68 -2.20 -11.94 -3.40
N GLN A 69 -1.03 -12.57 -3.36
CA GLN A 69 -0.10 -12.51 -2.22
C GLN A 69 0.35 -11.06 -1.94
N VAL A 70 0.78 -10.32 -2.97
CA VAL A 70 1.19 -8.91 -2.78
C VAL A 70 0.02 -8.08 -2.26
N ALA A 71 -1.17 -8.24 -2.84
CA ALA A 71 -2.37 -7.53 -2.40
C ALA A 71 -2.73 -7.82 -0.93
N LEU A 72 -2.64 -9.09 -0.51
CA LEU A 72 -2.87 -9.52 0.87
C LEU A 72 -1.82 -8.97 1.83
N GLY A 73 -0.52 -9.09 1.52
CA GLY A 73 0.55 -8.54 2.33
C GLY A 73 0.43 -7.02 2.50
N TYR A 74 0.07 -6.29 1.43
CA TYR A 74 -0.16 -4.84 1.47
C TYR A 74 -1.31 -4.43 2.36
N ILE A 75 -2.47 -5.09 2.24
CA ILE A 75 -3.67 -4.73 3.01
C ILE A 75 -3.49 -5.10 4.48
N PHE A 76 -2.85 -6.24 4.78
CA PHE A 76 -2.64 -6.70 6.15
C PHE A 76 -1.63 -5.84 6.91
N THR A 77 -0.56 -5.39 6.24
CA THR A 77 0.48 -4.52 6.82
C THR A 77 0.10 -3.03 6.81
N SER A 78 -1.09 -2.68 6.33
CA SER A 78 -1.46 -1.28 6.11
C SER A 78 -1.41 -0.43 7.40
N GLY A 79 -0.72 0.70 7.30
CA GLY A 79 -0.80 1.83 8.24
C GLY A 79 -1.71 2.97 7.76
N ASN A 80 -2.12 2.96 6.48
CA ASN A 80 -3.07 3.90 5.90
C ASN A 80 -3.93 3.18 4.86
N LEU A 81 -5.07 2.66 5.32
CA LEU A 81 -5.97 1.81 4.54
C LEU A 81 -6.62 2.54 3.36
N GLU A 82 -6.77 3.87 3.40
CA GLU A 82 -7.30 4.65 2.27
C GLU A 82 -6.32 4.66 1.10
N ASN A 83 -5.03 4.93 1.38
CA ASN A 83 -3.99 5.03 0.36
C ASN A 83 -3.58 3.65 -0.19
N ASP A 84 -3.36 2.67 0.68
CA ASP A 84 -2.88 1.35 0.27
C ASP A 84 -3.91 0.62 -0.59
N LEU A 85 -5.20 0.79 -0.27
CA LEU A 85 -6.29 0.18 -1.02
C LEU A 85 -6.51 0.84 -2.38
N HIS A 86 -6.18 2.12 -2.53
CA HIS A 86 -6.10 2.77 -3.85
C HIS A 86 -4.99 2.15 -4.72
N ILE A 87 -3.82 1.90 -4.14
CA ILE A 87 -2.69 1.25 -4.82
C ILE A 87 -3.04 -0.20 -5.23
N ILE A 88 -3.60 -1.00 -4.30
CA ILE A 88 -4.02 -2.38 -4.58
C ILE A 88 -5.08 -2.39 -5.69
N GLN A 89 -6.09 -1.52 -5.64
CA GLN A 89 -7.13 -1.48 -6.68
C GLN A 89 -6.61 -1.08 -8.07
N GLN A 90 -5.51 -0.33 -8.14
CA GLN A 90 -4.86 -0.02 -9.41
C GLN A 90 -4.00 -1.16 -9.93
N ARG A 91 -3.29 -1.87 -9.04
CA ARG A 91 -2.23 -2.82 -9.42
C ARG A 91 -2.63 -4.29 -9.38
N PHE A 92 -3.57 -4.70 -8.53
CA PHE A 92 -4.08 -6.06 -8.57
C PHE A 92 -4.89 -6.29 -9.85
N LYS A 93 -4.49 -7.28 -10.65
CA LYS A 93 -5.23 -7.70 -11.84
C LYS A 93 -5.82 -9.08 -11.61
N VAL A 94 -7.13 -9.19 -11.84
CA VAL A 94 -7.80 -10.49 -11.90
C VAL A 94 -7.25 -11.27 -13.10
N ASN A 95 -7.06 -12.58 -12.97
CA ASN A 95 -6.95 -13.44 -14.15
C ASN A 95 -8.33 -13.46 -14.81
N GLU A 96 -8.46 -12.88 -16.01
CA GLU A 96 -9.72 -12.80 -16.75
C GLU A 96 -10.18 -14.16 -17.30
N ASN A 97 -9.25 -15.11 -17.50
CA ASN A 97 -9.49 -16.43 -18.07
C ASN A 97 -8.93 -17.54 -17.16
N PRO A 98 -9.42 -17.68 -15.91
CA PRO A 98 -8.93 -18.67 -14.97
C PRO A 98 -9.35 -20.09 -15.39
N ASP A 99 -8.37 -21.00 -15.46
CA ASP A 99 -8.49 -22.35 -16.04
C ASP A 99 -8.28 -23.48 -15.02
N SER A 100 -8.02 -23.14 -13.76
CA SER A 100 -7.67 -24.01 -12.64
C SER A 100 -8.30 -23.52 -11.33
N ALA A 101 -8.56 -24.43 -10.39
CA ALA A 101 -9.11 -24.08 -9.08
C ALA A 101 -8.23 -23.05 -8.34
N SER A 102 -6.90 -23.21 -8.39
CA SER A 102 -5.94 -22.25 -7.82
C SER A 102 -6.01 -20.86 -8.45
N ALA A 103 -6.30 -20.74 -9.75
CA ALA A 103 -6.50 -19.43 -10.39
C ALA A 103 -7.79 -18.75 -9.91
N TYR A 104 -8.87 -19.51 -9.66
CA TYR A 104 -10.08 -18.96 -9.04
C TYR A 104 -9.85 -18.58 -7.57
N ALA A 105 -9.10 -19.39 -6.80
CA ALA A 105 -8.74 -19.08 -5.43
C ALA A 105 -7.96 -17.75 -5.33
N GLY A 106 -6.91 -17.59 -6.15
CA GLY A 106 -6.13 -16.35 -6.22
C GLY A 106 -6.98 -15.14 -6.65
N ASN A 107 -7.88 -15.30 -7.62
CA ASN A 107 -8.84 -14.26 -8.00
C ASN A 107 -9.73 -13.84 -6.82
N ILE A 108 -10.28 -14.79 -6.07
CA ILE A 108 -11.14 -14.52 -4.91
C ILE A 108 -10.36 -13.75 -3.83
N MET A 109 -9.20 -14.27 -3.44
CA MET A 109 -8.36 -13.66 -2.40
C MET A 109 -7.91 -12.24 -2.76
N GLY A 110 -7.42 -12.04 -3.98
CA GLY A 110 -6.95 -10.74 -4.44
C GLY A 110 -8.06 -9.71 -4.65
N LEU A 111 -9.26 -10.14 -5.08
CA LEU A 111 -10.44 -9.26 -5.14
C LEU A 111 -10.87 -8.82 -3.74
N ILE A 112 -10.88 -9.72 -2.75
CA ILE A 112 -11.17 -9.37 -1.35
C ILE A 112 -10.12 -8.38 -0.82
N ALA A 113 -8.83 -8.63 -1.06
CA ALA A 113 -7.75 -7.70 -0.68
C ALA A 113 -7.87 -6.32 -1.36
N ALA A 114 -8.35 -6.28 -2.60
CA ALA A 114 -8.66 -5.05 -3.34
C ALA A 114 -10.00 -4.38 -2.92
N GLY A 115 -10.71 -4.91 -1.92
CA GLY A 115 -12.01 -4.39 -1.48
C GLY A 115 -13.08 -4.48 -2.57
N LYS A 116 -13.08 -5.57 -3.34
CA LYS A 116 -14.07 -5.90 -4.38
C LYS A 116 -14.80 -7.19 -4.03
N ASP A 117 -16.03 -7.34 -4.53
CA ASP A 117 -16.83 -8.55 -4.31
C ASP A 117 -16.55 -9.61 -5.41
N PRO A 118 -15.86 -10.73 -5.10
CA PRO A 118 -15.60 -11.81 -6.07
C PRO A 118 -16.85 -12.59 -6.50
N ARG A 119 -18.02 -12.32 -5.90
CA ARG A 119 -19.31 -12.93 -6.26
C ARG A 119 -19.97 -12.23 -7.45
N THR A 120 -19.55 -11.02 -7.81
CA THR A 120 -20.17 -10.19 -8.87
C THR A 120 -19.18 -9.48 -9.80
N TYR A 121 -17.87 -9.59 -9.55
CA TYR A 121 -16.83 -8.87 -10.30
C TYR A 121 -16.86 -9.15 -11.81
N ASN A 122 -16.90 -8.08 -12.63
CA ASN A 122 -16.98 -8.14 -14.10
C ASN A 122 -18.07 -9.08 -14.66
N GLY A 123 -19.17 -9.27 -13.91
CA GLY A 123 -20.25 -10.19 -14.29
C GLY A 123 -19.94 -11.68 -14.10
N GLN A 124 -18.79 -12.01 -13.53
CA GLN A 124 -18.42 -13.36 -13.10
C GLN A 124 -18.69 -13.52 -11.60
N ASN A 125 -18.87 -14.78 -11.18
CA ASN A 125 -18.94 -15.15 -9.76
C ASN A 125 -17.86 -16.20 -9.51
N HIS A 126 -16.67 -15.74 -9.15
CA HIS A 126 -15.50 -16.60 -8.95
C HIS A 126 -15.71 -17.57 -7.80
N VAL A 127 -16.36 -17.11 -6.72
CA VAL A 127 -16.70 -17.88 -5.53
C VAL A 127 -17.55 -19.10 -5.87
N ARG A 128 -18.66 -18.89 -6.59
CA ARG A 128 -19.55 -19.98 -7.01
C ARG A 128 -18.84 -20.96 -7.95
N THR A 129 -18.06 -20.47 -8.92
CA THR A 129 -17.34 -21.37 -9.83
C THR A 129 -16.32 -22.24 -9.09
N LEU A 130 -15.63 -21.71 -8.08
CA LEU A 130 -14.73 -22.49 -7.23
C LEU A 130 -15.51 -23.50 -6.38
N ALA A 131 -16.58 -23.10 -5.70
CA ALA A 131 -17.41 -24.01 -4.91
C ALA A 131 -18.04 -25.14 -5.76
N GLU A 132 -18.60 -24.82 -6.93
CA GLU A 132 -19.14 -25.81 -7.89
C GLU A 132 -18.04 -26.68 -8.54
N SER A 133 -16.76 -26.29 -8.42
CA SER A 133 -15.65 -27.16 -8.82
C SER A 133 -15.43 -28.32 -7.85
N GLN A 134 -15.95 -28.26 -6.62
CA GLN A 134 -15.83 -29.33 -5.64
C GLN A 134 -16.51 -30.62 -6.14
N LYS A 135 -15.76 -31.73 -6.14
CA LYS A 135 -16.23 -33.03 -6.60
C LYS A 135 -16.63 -33.92 -5.42
N GLY A 136 -17.24 -35.08 -5.71
CA GLY A 136 -17.72 -36.01 -4.67
C GLY A 136 -16.65 -36.58 -3.73
N GLN A 137 -15.36 -36.38 -4.03
CA GLN A 137 -14.21 -36.70 -3.18
C GLN A 137 -13.64 -35.46 -2.46
N GLY A 138 -14.40 -34.37 -2.34
CA GLY A 138 -14.01 -33.15 -1.63
C GLY A 138 -13.02 -32.22 -2.35
N LYS A 139 -12.24 -32.74 -3.31
CA LYS A 139 -11.29 -31.97 -4.13
C LYS A 139 -11.97 -30.96 -5.05
N PHE A 140 -11.35 -29.80 -5.25
CA PHE A 140 -11.77 -28.73 -6.15
C PHE A 140 -11.10 -28.90 -7.52
N ILE A 141 -11.84 -29.33 -8.54
CA ILE A 141 -11.26 -29.72 -9.83
C ILE A 141 -11.91 -28.97 -10.99
N ILE A 142 -11.11 -28.12 -11.65
CA ILE A 142 -11.38 -27.42 -12.92
C ILE A 142 -10.40 -27.94 -13.99
N SER A 143 -9.11 -28.04 -13.64
CA SER A 143 -8.03 -28.59 -14.47
C SER A 143 -7.56 -29.98 -13.98
N PRO A 144 -6.91 -30.81 -14.82
CA PRO A 144 -6.29 -32.06 -14.37
C PRO A 144 -5.13 -31.89 -13.37
N TRP A 145 -4.59 -30.67 -13.23
CA TRP A 145 -3.49 -30.36 -12.32
C TRP A 145 -3.97 -29.92 -10.93
N ASP A 146 -5.29 -29.80 -10.74
CA ASP A 146 -5.89 -29.35 -9.48
C ASP A 146 -5.93 -30.47 -8.41
N ASP A 147 -5.61 -31.72 -8.78
CA ASP A 147 -5.46 -32.84 -7.84
C ASP A 147 -4.11 -32.73 -7.11
N TYR A 148 -4.04 -31.79 -6.16
CA TYR A 148 -2.84 -31.46 -5.40
C TYR A 148 -3.22 -30.90 -4.01
N PRO A 149 -2.48 -31.17 -2.91
CA PRO A 149 -2.86 -30.73 -1.56
C PRO A 149 -2.99 -29.20 -1.44
N THR A 150 -2.04 -28.42 -1.98
CA THR A 150 -2.09 -26.96 -1.91
C THR A 150 -3.25 -26.37 -2.69
N THR A 151 -3.66 -26.98 -3.83
CA THR A 151 -4.88 -26.56 -4.54
C THR A 151 -6.12 -26.74 -3.68
N VAL A 152 -6.24 -27.84 -2.91
CA VAL A 152 -7.35 -28.03 -1.96
C VAL A 152 -7.27 -27.00 -0.84
N ALA A 153 -6.09 -26.82 -0.23
CA ALA A 153 -5.88 -25.89 0.88
C ALA A 153 -6.20 -24.42 0.50
N PHE A 154 -5.67 -23.91 -0.61
CA PHE A 154 -5.96 -22.55 -1.08
C PHE A 154 -7.42 -22.39 -1.56
N SER A 155 -8.06 -23.45 -2.05
CA SER A 155 -9.48 -23.40 -2.37
C SER A 155 -10.35 -23.25 -1.12
N MET A 156 -10.03 -23.99 -0.04
CA MET A 156 -10.70 -23.85 1.26
C MET A 156 -10.52 -22.44 1.82
N LEU A 157 -9.27 -21.96 1.90
CA LEU A 157 -8.96 -20.60 2.36
C LEU A 157 -9.71 -19.52 1.55
N ALA A 158 -9.72 -19.62 0.22
CA ALA A 158 -10.45 -18.65 -0.62
C ALA A 158 -11.97 -18.66 -0.36
N LEU A 159 -12.56 -19.83 -0.14
CA LEU A 159 -13.99 -19.98 0.14
C LEU A 159 -14.35 -19.52 1.56
N ASP A 160 -13.51 -19.80 2.55
CA ASP A 160 -13.62 -19.28 3.92
C ASP A 160 -13.55 -17.74 3.95
N MET A 161 -12.53 -17.17 3.31
CA MET A 161 -12.38 -15.72 3.16
C MET A 161 -13.60 -15.10 2.46
N ALA A 162 -14.18 -15.80 1.48
CA ALA A 162 -15.41 -15.38 0.79
C ALA A 162 -16.72 -15.75 1.52
N LYS A 163 -16.65 -16.41 2.69
CA LYS A 163 -17.78 -16.94 3.48
C LYS A 163 -18.78 -17.71 2.62
N ALA A 164 -18.25 -18.60 1.79
CA ALA A 164 -19.00 -19.36 0.82
C ALA A 164 -19.50 -20.69 1.40
N ASP A 165 -20.67 -21.15 0.96
CA ASP A 165 -21.15 -22.51 1.24
C ASP A 165 -20.37 -23.53 0.38
N TYR A 166 -19.70 -24.48 1.03
CA TYR A 166 -19.10 -25.67 0.40
C TYR A 166 -19.12 -26.87 1.37
N ASP A 167 -18.79 -28.07 0.89
CA ASP A 167 -18.74 -29.29 1.71
C ASP A 167 -17.40 -29.34 2.48
N VAL A 168 -17.34 -28.61 3.60
CA VAL A 168 -16.11 -28.39 4.40
C VAL A 168 -15.54 -29.71 4.90
N GLU A 169 -16.37 -30.58 5.46
CA GLU A 169 -15.96 -31.88 5.98
C GLU A 169 -15.32 -32.75 4.88
N LYS A 170 -15.86 -32.76 3.66
CA LYS A 170 -15.20 -33.46 2.54
C LYS A 170 -13.94 -32.75 2.05
N ALA A 171 -13.87 -31.43 2.07
CA ALA A 171 -12.63 -30.72 1.71
C ALA A 171 -11.51 -31.08 2.69
N VAL A 172 -11.82 -31.15 3.99
CA VAL A 172 -10.90 -31.65 5.03
C VAL A 172 -10.56 -33.13 4.81
N GLU A 173 -11.53 -34.02 4.55
CA GLU A 173 -11.25 -35.43 4.23
C GLU A 173 -10.31 -35.56 3.01
N ALA A 174 -10.52 -34.75 1.97
CA ALA A 174 -9.70 -34.71 0.79
C ALA A 174 -8.28 -34.22 1.08
N LEU A 175 -8.12 -33.16 1.87
CA LEU A 175 -6.82 -32.61 2.24
C LEU A 175 -6.04 -33.61 3.12
N LEU A 176 -6.68 -34.16 4.15
CA LEU A 176 -6.10 -35.19 5.02
C LEU A 176 -5.67 -36.46 4.26
N SER A 177 -6.28 -36.76 3.11
CA SER A 177 -5.90 -37.92 2.29
C SER A 177 -4.50 -37.83 1.66
N TYR A 178 -3.87 -36.64 1.64
CA TYR A 178 -2.49 -36.45 1.19
C TYR A 178 -1.45 -36.58 2.32
N GLN A 179 -1.85 -36.73 3.60
CA GLN A 179 -0.90 -36.86 4.70
C GLN A 179 -0.33 -38.30 4.80
N GLY A 180 1.00 -38.40 4.81
CA GLY A 180 1.74 -39.65 4.99
C GLY A 180 1.81 -40.16 6.43
N GLU A 181 2.39 -41.36 6.61
CA GLU A 181 2.69 -41.90 7.95
C GLU A 181 3.78 -41.10 8.70
N ASP A 182 4.63 -40.39 7.95
CA ASP A 182 5.67 -39.49 8.46
C ASP A 182 5.11 -38.13 8.94
N GLY A 183 3.84 -37.83 8.64
CA GLY A 183 3.15 -36.61 9.02
C GLY A 183 3.22 -35.47 7.99
N GLY A 184 4.03 -35.61 6.95
CA GLY A 184 4.07 -34.62 5.87
C GLY A 184 2.98 -34.85 4.83
N PHE A 185 2.68 -33.82 4.03
CA PHE A 185 1.71 -33.89 2.93
C PHE A 185 2.45 -34.07 1.60
N ASP A 186 1.95 -34.97 0.75
CA ASP A 186 2.58 -35.36 -0.52
C ASP A 186 1.61 -35.21 -1.70
N GLY A 187 1.94 -34.34 -2.65
CA GLY A 187 1.22 -34.18 -3.92
C GLY A 187 1.65 -35.14 -5.05
N GLY A 188 2.44 -36.18 -4.75
CA GLY A 188 2.89 -37.22 -5.68
C GLY A 188 4.39 -37.22 -5.98
N TRP A 189 5.20 -36.46 -5.23
CA TRP A 189 6.65 -36.32 -5.42
C TRP A 189 7.47 -36.63 -4.17
N GLY A 190 6.82 -37.03 -3.09
CA GLY A 190 7.37 -37.14 -1.74
C GLY A 190 6.91 -35.98 -0.86
N ALA A 191 6.62 -36.30 0.40
CA ALA A 191 6.24 -35.29 1.38
C ALA A 191 7.33 -34.22 1.52
N ASN A 192 6.90 -32.96 1.62
CA ASN A 192 7.77 -31.79 1.75
C ASN A 192 7.17 -30.75 2.72
N VAL A 193 7.99 -29.80 3.17
CA VAL A 193 7.57 -28.81 4.17
C VAL A 193 6.60 -27.76 3.63
N ASP A 194 6.70 -27.39 2.35
CA ASP A 194 5.83 -26.40 1.72
C ASP A 194 4.37 -26.89 1.67
N ASP A 195 4.16 -28.07 1.10
CA ASP A 195 2.85 -28.72 1.00
C ASP A 195 2.27 -29.01 2.39
N THR A 196 3.11 -29.43 3.34
CA THR A 196 2.71 -29.69 4.73
C THR A 196 2.24 -28.41 5.42
N ALA A 197 3.01 -27.33 5.33
CA ALA A 197 2.73 -26.08 6.02
C ALA A 197 1.52 -25.34 5.42
N MET A 198 1.41 -25.29 4.08
CA MET A 198 0.24 -24.73 3.40
C MET A 198 -1.03 -25.56 3.65
N SER A 199 -0.92 -26.88 3.86
CA SER A 199 -2.07 -27.72 4.23
C SER A 199 -2.55 -27.43 5.66
N ILE A 200 -1.65 -27.34 6.65
CA ILE A 200 -2.06 -26.99 8.01
C ILE A 200 -2.58 -25.55 8.14
N MET A 201 -2.12 -24.64 7.28
CA MET A 201 -2.64 -23.28 7.17
C MET A 201 -4.15 -23.26 6.88
N ALA A 202 -4.63 -24.08 5.95
CA ALA A 202 -6.06 -24.24 5.70
C ALA A 202 -6.77 -24.97 6.86
N LEU A 203 -6.16 -26.04 7.39
CA LEU A 203 -6.74 -26.81 8.48
C LEU A 203 -6.91 -26.03 9.80
N GLY A 204 -6.15 -24.95 10.01
CA GLY A 204 -6.23 -24.12 11.21
C GLY A 204 -7.63 -23.53 11.48
N ASN A 205 -8.40 -23.23 10.43
CA ASN A 205 -9.80 -22.77 10.52
C ASN A 205 -10.80 -23.88 10.90
N HIS A 206 -10.40 -25.16 10.85
CA HIS A 206 -11.29 -26.31 10.89
C HIS A 206 -10.90 -27.35 11.95
N LYS A 207 -10.21 -26.91 13.01
CA LYS A 207 -9.73 -27.76 14.12
C LYS A 207 -10.82 -28.53 14.86
N ASP A 208 -12.07 -28.09 14.76
CA ASP A 208 -13.24 -28.77 15.31
C ASP A 208 -13.64 -30.05 14.54
N ILE A 209 -13.16 -30.21 13.31
CA ILE A 209 -13.41 -31.40 12.48
C ILE A 209 -12.51 -32.56 12.93
N ASN A 210 -13.12 -33.74 13.09
CA ASN A 210 -12.45 -34.93 13.62
C ASN A 210 -11.25 -35.35 12.76
N GLY A 211 -10.09 -35.53 13.40
CA GLY A 211 -8.83 -35.91 12.76
C GLY A 211 -7.91 -34.74 12.45
N VAL A 212 -8.41 -33.50 12.45
CA VAL A 212 -7.61 -32.31 12.09
C VAL A 212 -6.49 -32.03 13.08
N GLU A 213 -6.78 -31.90 14.38
CA GLU A 213 -5.72 -31.65 15.39
C GLU A 213 -4.66 -32.76 15.38
N ALA A 214 -5.07 -34.03 15.23
CA ALA A 214 -4.15 -35.17 15.15
C ALA A 214 -3.29 -35.18 13.87
N ALA A 215 -3.75 -34.54 12.79
CA ALA A 215 -2.95 -34.31 11.59
C ALA A 215 -1.99 -33.13 11.78
N ILE A 216 -2.43 -32.06 12.44
CA ILE A 216 -1.61 -30.89 12.79
C ILE A 216 -0.43 -31.32 13.70
N ASP A 217 -0.66 -32.11 14.74
CA ASP A 217 0.38 -32.64 15.64
C ASP A 217 1.49 -33.39 14.88
N LYS A 218 1.09 -34.21 13.89
CA LYS A 218 2.02 -34.92 13.01
C LYS A 218 2.79 -33.97 12.10
N SER A 219 2.12 -32.98 11.51
CA SER A 219 2.74 -31.97 10.67
C SER A 219 3.77 -31.14 11.45
N ILE A 220 3.47 -30.72 12.68
CA ILE A 220 4.44 -30.05 13.57
C ILE A 220 5.66 -30.95 13.79
N THR A 221 5.44 -32.25 14.05
CA THR A 221 6.53 -33.22 14.24
C THR A 221 7.39 -33.36 12.98
N TYR A 222 6.77 -33.47 11.81
CA TYR A 222 7.44 -33.53 10.51
C TYR A 222 8.24 -32.25 10.21
N ILE A 223 7.66 -31.07 10.45
CA ILE A 223 8.34 -29.78 10.26
C ILE A 223 9.52 -29.65 11.23
N LYS A 224 9.35 -29.94 12.53
CA LYS A 224 10.45 -29.92 13.52
C LYS A 224 11.61 -30.86 13.17
N ALA A 225 11.33 -31.97 12.46
CA ALA A 225 12.35 -32.90 11.97
C ALA A 225 13.10 -32.42 10.71
N ASN A 226 12.53 -31.49 9.94
CA ASN A 226 13.12 -30.94 8.72
C ASN A 226 13.77 -29.54 8.91
N GLN A 227 13.63 -28.92 10.08
CA GLN A 227 14.23 -27.63 10.39
C GLN A 227 15.76 -27.73 10.54
N GLN A 228 16.48 -26.82 9.89
CA GLN A 228 17.94 -26.81 9.79
C GLN A 228 18.62 -26.10 10.96
N ASP A 229 19.93 -26.29 11.11
CA ASP A 229 20.76 -25.72 12.19
C ASP A 229 20.78 -24.19 12.25
N ASN A 230 20.40 -23.51 11.16
CA ASN A 230 20.28 -22.05 11.07
C ASN A 230 18.83 -21.55 11.28
N GLY A 231 17.91 -22.42 11.71
CA GLY A 231 16.49 -22.11 11.92
C GLY A 231 15.61 -22.21 10.68
N GLY A 232 16.21 -22.31 9.48
CA GLY A 232 15.50 -22.33 8.21
C GLY A 232 15.08 -23.72 7.71
N PHE A 233 14.58 -23.76 6.47
CA PHE A 233 14.08 -24.97 5.80
C PHE A 233 14.64 -25.08 4.39
N LEU A 234 14.96 -26.31 3.96
CA LEU A 234 15.56 -26.58 2.65
C LEU A 234 14.51 -26.54 1.53
N GLY A 235 14.86 -25.85 0.44
CA GLY A 235 14.26 -26.02 -0.87
C GLY A 235 15.20 -26.82 -1.79
N TRP A 236 15.23 -26.45 -3.08
CA TRP A 236 16.02 -27.18 -4.10
C TRP A 236 17.54 -26.97 -3.98
N ASP A 237 18.00 -25.78 -3.60
CA ASP A 237 19.43 -25.41 -3.58
C ASP A 237 19.81 -24.66 -2.28
N GLY A 238 19.68 -25.35 -1.15
CA GLY A 238 19.91 -24.79 0.19
C GLY A 238 18.62 -24.35 0.87
N ILE A 239 18.71 -23.42 1.83
CA ILE A 239 17.53 -22.86 2.50
C ILE A 239 16.73 -21.97 1.54
N SER A 240 15.39 -22.03 1.61
CA SER A 240 14.50 -21.31 0.69
C SER A 240 13.63 -20.27 1.41
N PRO A 241 13.49 -19.04 0.87
CA PRO A 241 12.55 -18.06 1.38
C PRO A 241 11.11 -18.61 1.34
N CYS A 242 10.71 -19.26 0.24
CA CYS A 242 9.39 -19.90 0.10
C CYS A 242 9.10 -20.90 1.23
N SER A 243 10.01 -21.85 1.48
CA SER A 243 9.77 -22.91 2.46
C SER A 243 9.79 -22.41 3.90
N ILE A 244 10.63 -21.42 4.21
CA ILE A 244 10.62 -20.75 5.51
C ILE A 244 9.31 -19.97 5.70
N SER A 245 8.86 -19.26 4.65
CA SER A 245 7.63 -18.48 4.66
C SER A 245 6.39 -19.36 4.85
N ALA A 246 6.28 -20.45 4.09
CA ALA A 246 5.20 -21.41 4.19
C ALA A 246 5.07 -21.96 5.62
N VAL A 247 6.19 -22.35 6.25
CA VAL A 247 6.21 -22.82 7.64
C VAL A 247 5.79 -21.73 8.62
N ILE A 248 6.31 -20.51 8.51
CA ILE A 248 5.91 -19.39 9.38
C ILE A 248 4.39 -19.17 9.32
N GLN A 249 3.81 -19.09 8.11
CA GLN A 249 2.37 -18.89 7.94
C GLN A 249 1.55 -20.07 8.46
N GLY A 250 1.97 -21.31 8.14
CA GLY A 250 1.31 -22.53 8.60
C GLY A 250 1.27 -22.66 10.12
N LEU A 251 2.35 -22.27 10.81
CA LEU A 251 2.43 -22.25 12.27
C LEU A 251 1.53 -21.17 12.90
N ILE A 252 1.62 -19.94 12.42
CA ILE A 252 0.79 -18.83 12.92
C ILE A 252 -0.71 -19.13 12.72
N ALA A 253 -1.08 -19.73 11.58
CA ALA A 253 -2.44 -20.15 11.27
C ALA A 253 -2.99 -21.23 12.21
N ILE A 254 -2.15 -22.09 12.78
CA ILE A 254 -2.58 -23.06 13.80
C ILE A 254 -2.44 -22.55 15.25
N GLY A 255 -2.00 -21.30 15.44
CA GLY A 255 -1.79 -20.67 16.74
C GLY A 255 -0.45 -20.99 17.42
N GLU A 256 0.52 -21.52 16.67
CA GLU A 256 1.90 -21.72 17.13
C GLU A 256 2.72 -20.44 16.92
N ASP A 257 3.61 -20.12 17.87
CA ASP A 257 4.56 -19.01 17.75
C ASP A 257 5.87 -19.50 17.10
N PRO A 258 6.16 -19.16 15.83
CA PRO A 258 7.37 -19.59 15.12
C PRO A 258 8.67 -18.97 15.65
N LEU A 259 8.60 -17.98 16.55
CA LEU A 259 9.76 -17.34 17.20
C LEU A 259 10.00 -17.87 18.63
N SER A 260 9.15 -18.77 19.14
CA SER A 260 9.28 -19.35 20.47
C SER A 260 10.47 -20.31 20.60
N GLU A 261 10.90 -20.57 21.84
CA GLU A 261 12.11 -21.38 22.15
C GLU A 261 12.11 -22.78 21.50
N GLU A 262 10.94 -23.38 21.25
CA GLU A 262 10.83 -24.70 20.61
C GLU A 262 11.24 -24.72 19.13
N TRP A 263 11.25 -23.54 18.49
CA TRP A 263 11.56 -23.35 17.08
C TRP A 263 12.94 -22.71 16.85
N ILE A 264 13.70 -22.42 17.90
CA ILE A 264 15.05 -21.87 17.82
C ILE A 264 16.08 -23.00 17.59
N LYS A 265 16.94 -22.83 16.59
CA LYS A 265 18.04 -23.77 16.27
C LYS A 265 19.39 -23.07 16.37
N ASN A 266 20.24 -23.55 17.28
CA ASN A 266 21.56 -22.99 17.59
C ASN A 266 21.57 -21.47 17.82
N GLY A 267 20.49 -20.91 18.38
CA GLY A 267 20.32 -19.48 18.64
C GLY A 267 19.69 -18.68 17.50
N ASN A 268 19.37 -19.29 16.36
CA ASN A 268 18.73 -18.65 15.21
C ASN A 268 17.22 -18.94 15.18
N THR A 269 16.41 -17.92 14.88
CA THR A 269 14.97 -18.06 14.60
C THR A 269 14.70 -18.31 13.11
N MET A 270 13.45 -18.67 12.77
CA MET A 270 13.01 -18.68 11.36
C MET A 270 13.06 -17.29 10.71
N LEU A 271 12.85 -16.22 11.50
CA LEU A 271 12.97 -14.84 11.03
C LEU A 271 14.42 -14.51 10.65
N ASP A 272 15.41 -14.90 11.47
CA ASP A 272 16.83 -14.70 11.14
C ASP A 272 17.19 -15.50 9.87
N ALA A 273 16.71 -16.75 9.77
CA ALA A 273 16.90 -17.56 8.57
C ALA A 273 16.31 -16.90 7.31
N LEU A 274 15.09 -16.36 7.39
CA LEU A 274 14.43 -15.67 6.28
C LEU A 274 15.18 -14.40 5.91
N LEU A 275 15.43 -13.50 6.87
CA LEU A 275 16.11 -12.22 6.60
C LEU A 275 17.57 -12.40 6.16
N SER A 276 18.21 -13.54 6.43
CA SER A 276 19.53 -13.86 5.86
C SER A 276 19.53 -14.06 4.33
N LEU A 277 18.35 -14.22 3.72
CA LEU A 277 18.14 -14.41 2.28
C LEU A 277 17.57 -13.17 1.58
N MET A 278 17.42 -12.05 2.29
CA MET A 278 16.91 -10.79 1.73
C MET A 278 18.01 -10.03 0.99
N GLU A 279 17.73 -9.64 -0.24
CA GLU A 279 18.61 -8.88 -1.13
C GLU A 279 18.15 -7.41 -1.18
N ASP A 280 18.75 -6.58 -0.33
CA ASP A 280 18.42 -5.16 -0.09
C ASP A 280 16.96 -4.89 0.31
N ASP A 281 16.03 -4.90 -0.65
CA ASP A 281 14.60 -4.60 -0.46
C ASP A 281 13.65 -5.70 -0.95
N HIS A 282 14.17 -6.83 -1.46
CA HIS A 282 13.39 -7.96 -1.98
C HIS A 282 14.12 -9.30 -1.76
N PHE A 283 13.67 -10.38 -2.39
CA PHE A 283 14.29 -11.70 -2.37
C PHE A 283 14.62 -12.16 -3.80
N ALA A 284 15.46 -13.18 -3.94
CA ALA A 284 16.06 -13.63 -5.21
C ALA A 284 15.09 -13.86 -6.39
N THR A 285 13.79 -14.11 -6.13
CA THR A 285 12.75 -14.12 -7.16
C THR A 285 11.51 -13.34 -6.72
N SER A 286 10.64 -12.95 -7.66
CA SER A 286 9.34 -12.34 -7.33
C SER A 286 8.51 -13.27 -6.46
N PHE A 287 8.49 -14.57 -6.78
CA PHE A 287 7.76 -15.59 -6.01
C PHE A 287 8.28 -15.73 -4.58
N ASP A 288 9.60 -15.76 -4.38
CA ASP A 288 10.21 -15.72 -3.03
C ASP A 288 9.81 -14.44 -2.27
N THR A 289 9.82 -13.29 -2.95
CA THR A 289 9.48 -11.98 -2.37
C THR A 289 8.01 -11.94 -1.94
N GLU A 290 7.11 -12.48 -2.75
CA GLU A 290 5.67 -12.56 -2.50
C GLU A 290 5.34 -13.44 -1.28
N GLN A 291 5.97 -14.61 -1.18
CA GLN A 291 5.80 -15.54 -0.05
C GLN A 291 6.39 -14.95 1.25
N ALA A 292 7.60 -14.40 1.17
CA ALA A 292 8.26 -13.76 2.31
C ALA A 292 7.48 -12.56 2.84
N PHE A 293 6.88 -11.76 1.96
CA PHE A 293 6.04 -10.63 2.38
C PHE A 293 4.78 -11.09 3.12
N CYS A 294 4.15 -12.20 2.70
CA CYS A 294 3.03 -12.79 3.43
C CYS A 294 3.44 -13.31 4.82
N ALA A 295 4.55 -14.04 4.92
CA ALA A 295 5.07 -14.55 6.19
C ALA A 295 5.48 -13.43 7.17
N LEU A 296 6.15 -12.39 6.67
CA LEU A 296 6.50 -11.21 7.48
C LEU A 296 5.26 -10.42 7.89
N ALA A 297 4.22 -10.37 7.06
CA ALA A 297 2.94 -9.74 7.41
C ALA A 297 2.21 -10.49 8.54
N ASP A 298 2.25 -11.82 8.52
CA ASP A 298 1.70 -12.67 9.58
C ASP A 298 2.46 -12.48 10.90
N LEU A 299 3.80 -12.47 10.86
CA LEU A 299 4.67 -12.16 12.00
C LEU A 299 4.40 -10.75 12.55
N TYR A 300 4.26 -9.75 11.68
CA TYR A 300 4.02 -8.34 12.06
C TYR A 300 2.70 -8.14 12.81
N ARG A 301 1.68 -8.98 12.54
CA ARG A 301 0.38 -8.93 13.23
C ARG A 301 0.21 -9.99 14.32
N GLY A 302 1.10 -10.98 14.39
CA GLY A 302 0.96 -12.15 15.26
C GLY A 302 -0.26 -13.02 14.93
N LYS A 303 -0.69 -13.03 13.66
CA LYS A 303 -1.93 -13.65 13.18
C LYS A 303 -1.83 -13.99 11.68
N SER A 304 -2.56 -15.01 11.22
CA SER A 304 -2.56 -15.35 9.79
C SER A 304 -3.47 -14.42 8.98
N LEU A 305 -2.90 -13.79 7.93
CA LEU A 305 -3.62 -12.97 6.97
C LEU A 305 -4.69 -13.76 6.21
N PHE A 306 -4.51 -15.07 6.04
CA PHE A 306 -5.46 -15.95 5.35
C PHE A 306 -6.69 -16.30 6.20
N HIS A 307 -6.63 -16.06 7.52
CA HIS A 307 -7.76 -16.26 8.44
C HIS A 307 -8.46 -14.94 8.81
N GLU A 308 -7.70 -13.85 8.91
CA GLU A 308 -8.22 -12.55 9.34
C GLU A 308 -8.82 -11.72 8.19
N ILE A 309 -8.27 -11.80 6.98
CA ILE A 309 -8.81 -11.08 5.81
C ILE A 309 -10.01 -11.85 5.28
N SER A 310 -11.21 -11.26 5.35
CA SER A 310 -12.42 -11.86 4.78
C SER A 310 -13.29 -10.81 4.09
N ILE A 311 -14.22 -11.28 3.26
CA ILE A 311 -15.19 -10.43 2.60
C ILE A 311 -16.05 -9.72 3.63
N LYS A 312 -16.19 -8.40 3.48
CA LYS A 312 -17.19 -7.64 4.22
C LYS A 312 -18.52 -7.78 3.48
N ASP A 313 -19.42 -8.61 4.01
CA ASP A 313 -20.78 -8.82 3.44
C ASP A 313 -21.68 -7.60 3.53
N THR A 314 -21.22 -6.60 4.28
CA THR A 314 -21.94 -5.39 4.61
C THR A 314 -21.51 -4.32 3.62
N GLY A 315 -22.41 -4.01 2.68
CA GLY A 315 -22.25 -2.88 1.76
C GLY A 315 -22.25 -1.54 2.52
N PRO A 316 -21.98 -0.43 1.82
CA PRO A 316 -22.13 0.88 2.41
C PRO A 316 -23.56 1.06 2.92
N SER A 317 -23.69 1.61 4.13
CA SER A 317 -24.96 1.98 4.76
C SER A 317 -25.00 3.47 5.10
N LYS A 318 -23.83 4.10 5.24
CA LYS A 318 -23.68 5.50 5.60
C LYS A 318 -22.37 6.07 5.06
N VAL A 319 -22.38 7.35 4.67
CA VAL A 319 -21.16 8.16 4.49
C VAL A 319 -21.19 9.31 5.48
N THR A 320 -20.03 9.84 5.89
CA THR A 320 -19.95 11.02 6.77
C THR A 320 -18.72 11.85 6.44
N ILE A 321 -18.94 13.12 6.12
CA ILE A 321 -17.88 14.12 5.91
C ILE A 321 -17.23 14.41 7.27
N GLN A 322 -15.90 14.37 7.32
CA GLN A 322 -15.16 14.77 8.51
C GLN A 322 -15.22 16.29 8.64
N ILE A 323 -15.65 16.79 9.80
CA ILE A 323 -15.84 18.23 10.03
C ILE A 323 -14.48 18.95 9.95
N PRO A 324 -14.28 19.89 8.99
CA PRO A 324 -13.03 20.63 8.86
C PRO A 324 -12.89 21.67 9.97
N LEU A 325 -11.65 22.16 10.18
CA LEU A 325 -11.36 23.23 11.16
C LEU A 325 -12.12 24.53 10.89
N SER A 326 -12.53 24.77 9.64
CA SER A 326 -13.34 25.91 9.21
C SER A 326 -14.18 25.53 8.00
N THR A 327 -15.44 25.97 7.98
CA THR A 327 -16.32 25.96 6.79
C THR A 327 -16.32 27.30 6.04
N LYS A 328 -15.52 28.27 6.50
CA LYS A 328 -15.33 29.58 5.87
C LYS A 328 -14.06 29.60 5.03
N LEU A 329 -14.15 30.14 3.82
CA LEU A 329 -13.05 30.30 2.87
C LEU A 329 -13.03 31.73 2.32
N LYS A 330 -11.84 32.27 2.02
CA LYS A 330 -11.72 33.45 1.15
C LYS A 330 -11.76 33.00 -0.32
N GLU A 331 -12.09 33.91 -1.24
CA GLU A 331 -11.99 33.63 -2.69
C GLU A 331 -10.60 33.12 -3.09
N ASN A 332 -10.55 32.15 -4.01
CA ASN A 332 -9.35 31.36 -4.38
C ASN A 332 -8.76 30.49 -3.24
N GLY A 333 -9.35 30.51 -2.05
CA GLY A 333 -9.02 29.60 -0.96
C GLY A 333 -9.35 28.14 -1.31
N LYS A 334 -8.59 27.22 -0.72
CA LYS A 334 -8.76 25.77 -0.93
C LYS A 334 -9.02 25.05 0.38
N LEU A 335 -9.88 24.05 0.33
CA LEU A 335 -10.20 23.18 1.47
C LEU A 335 -10.23 21.73 1.01
N LYS A 336 -9.43 20.87 1.63
CA LYS A 336 -9.55 19.43 1.45
C LYS A 336 -10.65 18.93 2.38
N LEU A 337 -11.68 18.33 1.80
CA LEU A 337 -12.66 17.53 2.53
C LEU A 337 -12.23 16.06 2.50
N THR A 338 -12.60 15.33 3.54
CA THR A 338 -12.46 13.87 3.67
C THR A 338 -13.78 13.31 4.15
N ALA A 339 -14.09 12.06 3.78
CA ALA A 339 -15.31 11.40 4.23
C ALA A 339 -15.05 9.92 4.49
N ASN A 340 -15.65 9.39 5.54
CA ASN A 340 -15.61 7.97 5.87
C ASN A 340 -16.90 7.32 5.39
N VAL A 341 -16.81 6.15 4.77
CA VAL A 341 -17.95 5.28 4.49
C VAL A 341 -18.03 4.21 5.58
N TYR A 342 -19.24 3.85 5.97
CA TYR A 342 -19.54 2.91 7.04
C TYR A 342 -20.54 1.86 6.58
N ASP A 343 -20.45 0.69 7.19
CA ASP A 343 -21.39 -0.41 7.02
C ASP A 343 -22.61 -0.31 7.97
N ASP A 344 -23.50 -1.31 7.93
CA ASP A 344 -24.69 -1.38 8.79
C ASP A 344 -24.38 -1.62 10.27
N LYS A 345 -23.14 -2.00 10.61
CA LYS A 345 -22.62 -2.17 11.99
C LYS A 345 -21.87 -0.94 12.49
N ASN A 346 -21.73 0.11 11.67
CA ASN A 346 -20.89 1.30 11.88
C ASN A 346 -19.37 1.03 11.86
N GLU A 347 -18.92 -0.06 11.25
CA GLU A 347 -17.51 -0.25 10.92
C GLU A 347 -17.13 0.57 9.69
N ILE A 348 -15.89 1.07 9.64
CA ILE A 348 -15.41 1.82 8.47
C ILE A 348 -15.20 0.86 7.29
N LEU A 349 -15.77 1.24 6.14
CA LEU A 349 -15.56 0.63 4.85
C LEU A 349 -14.69 1.53 3.96
N SER A 350 -13.39 1.28 3.98
CA SER A 350 -12.49 1.77 2.92
C SER A 350 -12.88 1.17 1.54
N ALA A 351 -12.19 1.54 0.46
CA ALA A 351 -12.46 1.12 -0.95
C ALA A 351 -13.67 1.73 -1.69
N HIS A 352 -14.44 2.62 -1.07
CA HIS A 352 -15.56 3.28 -1.74
C HIS A 352 -15.12 4.47 -2.58
N ASN A 353 -15.34 4.39 -3.89
CA ASN A 353 -15.19 5.56 -4.78
C ASN A 353 -16.22 6.62 -4.38
N LEU A 354 -15.76 7.80 -3.98
CA LEU A 354 -16.65 8.91 -3.66
C LEU A 354 -16.99 9.70 -4.93
N ILE A 355 -18.20 10.25 -4.96
CA ILE A 355 -18.64 11.24 -5.95
C ILE A 355 -18.86 12.53 -5.18
N TRP A 356 -18.15 13.59 -5.57
CA TRP A 356 -18.25 14.92 -4.96
C TRP A 356 -18.97 15.87 -5.91
N GLU A 357 -19.94 16.61 -5.38
CA GLU A 357 -20.78 17.55 -6.14
C GLU A 357 -20.85 18.90 -5.40
N SER A 358 -20.88 20.00 -6.15
CA SER A 358 -21.12 21.34 -5.63
C SER A 358 -22.50 21.84 -6.07
N SER A 359 -23.27 22.43 -5.17
CA SER A 359 -24.56 23.03 -5.49
C SER A 359 -24.45 24.30 -6.36
N ASP A 360 -23.29 24.97 -6.35
CA ASP A 360 -22.97 26.08 -7.26
C ASP A 360 -21.47 26.16 -7.56
N GLU A 361 -21.08 25.68 -8.73
CA GLU A 361 -19.70 25.73 -9.22
C GLU A 361 -19.16 27.14 -9.47
N ASN A 362 -19.99 28.19 -9.42
CA ASN A 362 -19.53 29.59 -9.50
C ASN A 362 -19.10 30.12 -8.13
N VAL A 363 -19.64 29.58 -7.04
CA VAL A 363 -19.25 29.89 -5.65
C VAL A 363 -18.04 29.05 -5.26
N ALA A 364 -18.10 27.73 -5.42
CA ALA A 364 -16.94 26.85 -5.26
C ALA A 364 -17.04 25.57 -6.11
N GLN A 365 -15.91 25.10 -6.64
CA GLN A 365 -15.80 23.79 -7.27
C GLN A 365 -15.20 22.77 -6.31
N VAL A 366 -15.53 21.48 -6.48
CA VAL A 366 -14.91 20.35 -5.80
C VAL A 366 -14.44 19.34 -6.85
N ASP A 367 -13.26 18.77 -6.69
CA ASP A 367 -12.74 17.75 -7.60
C ASP A 367 -13.07 16.31 -7.14
N GLY A 368 -12.68 15.33 -7.96
CA GLY A 368 -12.93 13.91 -7.69
C GLY A 368 -12.24 13.35 -6.44
N VAL A 369 -11.32 14.10 -5.81
CA VAL A 369 -10.70 13.74 -4.53
C VAL A 369 -11.20 14.59 -3.36
N GLY A 370 -12.20 15.44 -3.54
CA GLY A 370 -12.75 16.28 -2.47
C GLY A 370 -11.93 17.53 -2.16
N LEU A 371 -11.07 18.01 -3.08
CA LEU A 371 -10.43 19.31 -2.96
C LEU A 371 -11.39 20.40 -3.45
N VAL A 372 -11.90 21.20 -2.52
CA VAL A 372 -12.72 22.37 -2.80
C VAL A 372 -11.83 23.56 -3.15
N THR A 373 -12.19 24.32 -4.19
CA THR A 373 -11.60 25.61 -4.56
C THR A 373 -12.70 26.67 -4.63
N ALA A 374 -12.62 27.67 -3.76
CA ALA A 374 -13.54 28.80 -3.71
C ALA A 374 -13.28 29.77 -4.89
N LYS A 375 -14.35 30.33 -5.46
CA LYS A 375 -14.29 31.21 -6.64
C LYS A 375 -14.93 32.58 -6.43
N SER A 376 -16.09 32.65 -5.78
CA SER A 376 -16.81 33.90 -5.55
C SER A 376 -17.61 33.87 -4.26
N ALA A 377 -17.85 35.04 -3.66
CA ALA A 377 -18.62 35.20 -2.43
C ALA A 377 -20.01 34.54 -2.49
N GLY A 378 -20.36 33.76 -1.46
CA GLY A 378 -21.65 33.07 -1.36
C GLY A 378 -21.65 31.90 -0.40
N THR A 379 -22.80 31.24 -0.28
CA THR A 379 -22.96 29.99 0.48
C THR A 379 -23.20 28.85 -0.50
N VAL A 380 -22.52 27.72 -0.30
CA VAL A 380 -22.56 26.56 -1.20
C VAL A 380 -22.57 25.27 -0.40
N THR A 381 -23.44 24.33 -0.77
CA THR A 381 -23.45 22.98 -0.21
C THR A 381 -22.57 22.09 -1.08
N ILE A 382 -21.59 21.43 -0.44
CA ILE A 382 -20.84 20.33 -1.05
C ILE A 382 -21.48 19.02 -0.61
N THR A 383 -21.75 18.15 -1.57
CA THR A 383 -22.33 16.82 -1.34
C THR A 383 -21.29 15.75 -1.63
N VAL A 384 -21.24 14.72 -0.78
CA VAL A 384 -20.52 13.47 -1.07
C VAL A 384 -21.54 12.33 -1.21
N LYS A 385 -21.33 11.47 -2.20
CA LYS A 385 -22.09 10.22 -2.40
C LYS A 385 -21.14 9.04 -2.53
N VAL A 386 -21.64 7.84 -2.22
CA VAL A 386 -20.94 6.59 -2.52
C VAL A 386 -21.26 6.17 -3.95
N ARG A 387 -20.23 5.92 -4.78
CA ARG A 387 -20.43 5.39 -6.14
C ARG A 387 -21.12 4.02 -6.08
N ASP A 388 -22.00 3.77 -7.05
CA ASP A 388 -22.85 2.58 -7.14
C ASP A 388 -23.92 2.48 -6.01
N HIS A 389 -23.92 3.43 -5.06
CA HIS A 389 -24.86 3.56 -3.93
C HIS A 389 -25.21 5.04 -3.69
N GLU A 390 -25.65 5.74 -4.74
CA GLU A 390 -25.83 7.21 -4.74
C GLU A 390 -26.94 7.73 -3.81
N ASP A 391 -27.79 6.85 -3.29
CA ASP A 391 -28.74 7.12 -2.22
C ASP A 391 -28.07 7.36 -0.86
N ILE A 392 -26.83 6.90 -0.70
CA ILE A 392 -25.99 7.10 0.49
C ILE A 392 -25.16 8.36 0.31
N SER A 393 -25.61 9.44 0.95
CA SER A 393 -25.02 10.78 0.82
C SER A 393 -24.87 11.50 2.16
N ASP A 394 -23.92 12.44 2.20
CA ASP A 394 -23.78 13.42 3.28
C ASP A 394 -23.43 14.79 2.68
N THR A 395 -23.67 15.87 3.43
CA THR A 395 -23.53 17.24 2.93
C THR A 395 -22.87 18.17 3.93
N ILE A 396 -22.08 19.13 3.44
CA ILE A 396 -21.51 20.20 4.25
C ILE A 396 -21.75 21.56 3.60
N GLU A 397 -22.21 22.53 4.38
CA GLU A 397 -22.36 23.91 3.94
C GLU A 397 -21.04 24.68 4.15
N LEU A 398 -20.57 25.32 3.09
CA LEU A 398 -19.40 26.20 3.09
C LEU A 398 -19.83 27.64 2.78
N THR A 399 -19.14 28.61 3.37
CA THR A 399 -19.32 30.03 3.07
C THR A 399 -18.03 30.60 2.50
N VAL A 400 -18.10 31.13 1.28
CA VAL A 400 -17.04 31.92 0.67
C VAL A 400 -17.26 33.38 1.05
N GLU A 401 -16.30 33.94 1.80
CA GLU A 401 -16.28 35.34 2.21
C GLU A 401 -15.78 36.21 1.04
N PRO A 402 -16.37 37.40 0.82
CA PRO A 402 -16.02 38.29 -0.28
C PRO A 402 -14.57 38.79 -0.22
N GLU A 403 -13.98 39.04 -1.39
CA GLU A 403 -12.67 39.69 -1.53
C GLU A 403 -12.66 41.03 -0.78
N GLU A 404 -11.90 41.12 0.32
CA GLU A 404 -11.87 42.32 1.18
C GLU A 404 -11.29 43.54 0.46
N PHE A 405 -10.27 43.30 -0.36
CA PHE A 405 -9.58 44.31 -1.17
C PHE A 405 -9.28 43.77 -2.57
N LYS A 406 -9.76 44.48 -3.59
CA LYS A 406 -9.40 44.20 -4.98
C LYS A 406 -8.07 44.84 -5.32
N VAL A 407 -7.13 44.03 -5.83
CA VAL A 407 -5.74 44.46 -6.10
C VAL A 407 -5.41 44.32 -7.59
N THR A 408 -5.17 45.43 -8.27
CA THR A 408 -4.88 45.45 -9.72
C THR A 408 -3.51 46.07 -9.99
N ARG A 409 -2.60 45.35 -10.67
CA ARG A 409 -1.29 45.90 -11.08
C ARG A 409 -1.49 47.04 -12.08
N ILE A 410 -0.88 48.19 -11.80
CA ILE A 410 -0.85 49.34 -12.72
C ILE A 410 0.42 49.28 -13.55
N GLY A 411 0.25 49.27 -14.87
CA GLY A 411 1.34 49.21 -15.84
C GLY A 411 1.81 47.80 -16.15
N THR A 412 2.20 47.58 -17.41
CA THR A 412 2.62 46.28 -17.97
C THR A 412 4.10 46.29 -18.35
N GLU A 413 4.91 47.12 -17.70
CA GLU A 413 6.34 47.24 -17.98
C GLU A 413 7.09 45.99 -17.51
N ASP A 414 7.94 45.45 -18.38
CA ASP A 414 8.84 44.34 -18.06
C ASP A 414 9.93 44.80 -17.08
N ILE A 415 10.17 44.01 -16.03
CA ILE A 415 11.25 44.25 -15.09
C ILE A 415 12.49 43.47 -15.52
N LYS A 416 13.66 44.10 -15.48
CA LYS A 416 14.94 43.52 -15.92
C LYS A 416 15.97 43.47 -14.81
N ASN A 417 16.92 42.55 -14.91
CA ASN A 417 18.15 42.60 -14.13
C ASN A 417 18.83 43.97 -14.28
N GLY A 418 19.39 44.49 -13.18
CA GLY A 418 20.00 45.82 -13.09
C GLY A 418 19.05 47.01 -13.20
N SER A 419 17.74 46.79 -13.36
CA SER A 419 16.74 47.86 -13.42
C SER A 419 16.08 48.12 -12.06
N GLU A 420 15.51 49.31 -11.90
CA GLU A 420 14.73 49.65 -10.71
C GLU A 420 13.28 49.16 -10.87
N ALA A 421 12.89 48.15 -10.10
CA ALA A 421 11.54 47.64 -10.08
C ALA A 421 10.61 48.61 -9.32
N LYS A 422 9.94 49.50 -10.04
CA LYS A 422 8.93 50.45 -9.51
C LYS A 422 7.52 49.96 -9.81
N LEU A 423 6.96 49.15 -8.91
CA LEU A 423 5.63 48.58 -9.10
C LEU A 423 4.55 49.38 -8.37
N LYS A 424 3.40 49.51 -9.01
CA LYS A 424 2.21 50.18 -8.48
C LYS A 424 1.00 49.28 -8.62
N PHE A 425 0.10 49.36 -7.64
CA PHE A 425 -1.13 48.60 -7.58
C PHE A 425 -2.27 49.53 -7.18
N GLU A 426 -3.37 49.47 -7.92
CA GLU A 426 -4.64 50.04 -7.50
C GLU A 426 -5.25 49.06 -6.50
N ILE A 427 -5.58 49.56 -5.31
CA ILE A 427 -6.17 48.78 -4.22
C ILE A 427 -7.51 49.43 -3.89
N GLN A 428 -8.58 48.66 -3.93
CA GLN A 428 -9.95 49.08 -3.62
C GLN A 428 -10.48 48.30 -2.42
N GLU A 429 -10.98 48.98 -1.39
CA GLU A 429 -11.73 48.38 -0.28
C GLU A 429 -13.15 48.00 -0.76
N ASN A 430 -13.60 46.79 -0.44
CA ASN A 430 -14.84 46.22 -1.00
C ASN A 430 -15.95 45.95 0.04
N LEU A 431 -15.66 45.96 1.34
CA LEU A 431 -16.62 45.61 2.41
C LEU A 431 -17.38 46.81 2.97
N GLY A 432 -16.99 48.03 2.60
CA GLY A 432 -17.57 49.26 3.14
C GLY A 432 -17.13 49.54 4.58
N GLN A 433 -15.91 49.15 4.94
CA GLN A 433 -15.36 49.30 6.29
C GLN A 433 -14.03 50.05 6.29
N THR A 434 -13.75 50.82 7.33
CA THR A 434 -12.43 51.43 7.50
C THR A 434 -11.43 50.32 7.87
N LYS A 435 -10.50 49.97 6.98
CA LYS A 435 -9.58 48.84 7.16
C LYS A 435 -8.15 49.15 6.70
N CYS A 436 -7.16 48.55 7.34
CA CYS A 436 -5.75 48.70 6.96
C CYS A 436 -5.34 47.71 5.87
N ALA A 437 -4.46 48.15 4.96
CA ALA A 437 -3.78 47.27 4.02
C ALA A 437 -2.32 47.71 3.82
N THR A 438 -1.47 46.69 3.67
CA THR A 438 -0.02 46.81 3.51
C THR A 438 0.37 46.06 2.25
N LEU A 439 0.71 46.81 1.21
CA LEU A 439 1.27 46.30 -0.04
C LEU A 439 2.72 45.91 0.21
N ILE A 440 3.07 44.64 -0.02
CA ILE A 440 4.43 44.11 0.09
C ILE A 440 4.85 43.63 -1.30
N ILE A 441 6.01 44.08 -1.76
CA ILE A 441 6.62 43.66 -3.03
C ILE A 441 7.98 43.06 -2.65
N ALA A 442 8.20 41.77 -2.96
CA ALA A 442 9.38 41.03 -2.55
C ALA A 442 10.04 40.32 -3.73
N LEU A 443 11.37 40.40 -3.81
CA LEU A 443 12.21 39.73 -4.81
C LEU A 443 12.67 38.38 -4.27
N TYR A 444 12.51 37.32 -5.06
CA TYR A 444 12.95 35.96 -4.74
C TYR A 444 13.93 35.45 -5.79
N ASP A 445 14.98 34.74 -5.36
CA ASP A 445 15.79 33.91 -6.24
C ASP A 445 15.00 32.65 -6.64
N LYS A 446 14.86 32.39 -7.94
CA LYS A 446 14.00 31.30 -8.45
C LYS A 446 14.55 29.90 -8.16
N ASN A 447 15.86 29.76 -8.01
CA ASN A 447 16.51 28.46 -7.83
C ASN A 447 16.42 27.97 -6.39
N THR A 448 16.46 28.90 -5.44
CA THR A 448 16.49 28.63 -3.99
C THR A 448 15.19 28.99 -3.27
N ASN A 449 14.27 29.69 -3.95
CA ASN A 449 13.04 30.28 -3.39
C ASN A 449 13.30 31.16 -2.14
N LYS A 450 14.51 31.72 -2.01
CA LYS A 450 14.86 32.64 -0.92
C LYS A 450 14.50 34.08 -1.28
N MET A 451 13.86 34.78 -0.35
CA MET A 451 13.66 36.23 -0.47
C MET A 451 15.01 36.94 -0.39
N ILE A 452 15.27 37.82 -1.36
CA ILE A 452 16.52 38.57 -1.51
C ILE A 452 16.36 40.01 -1.06
N ASN A 453 15.21 40.62 -1.36
CA ASN A 453 14.91 42.01 -1.02
C ASN A 453 13.39 42.22 -0.95
N TYR A 454 12.92 43.26 -0.27
CA TYR A 454 11.51 43.65 -0.29
C TYR A 454 11.34 45.15 -0.06
N SER A 455 10.17 45.66 -0.43
CA SER A 455 9.74 47.05 -0.21
C SER A 455 8.23 47.06 0.01
N PHE A 456 7.72 47.99 0.82
CA PHE A 456 6.30 47.99 1.18
C PHE A 456 5.72 49.40 1.30
N ALA A 457 4.39 49.48 1.20
CA ALA A 457 3.61 50.68 1.44
C ALA A 457 2.37 50.32 2.29
N HIS A 458 2.11 51.10 3.34
CA HIS A 458 1.00 50.88 4.26
C HIS A 458 0.00 52.02 4.18
N LYS A 459 -1.30 51.72 4.26
CA LYS A 459 -2.38 52.70 4.33
C LYS A 459 -3.60 52.14 5.09
N GLN A 460 -4.27 53.02 5.83
CA GLN A 460 -5.66 52.83 6.27
C GLN A 460 -6.60 53.36 5.18
N PHE A 461 -7.55 52.53 4.76
CA PHE A 461 -8.55 52.83 3.74
C PHE A 461 -9.87 53.19 4.40
N GLU A 462 -10.59 54.16 3.85
CA GLU A 462 -11.99 54.44 4.20
C GLU A 462 -12.97 53.51 3.47
N PRO A 463 -14.22 53.37 3.93
CA PRO A 463 -15.25 52.55 3.27
C PRO A 463 -15.38 52.79 1.76
N GLY A 464 -15.13 51.76 0.96
CA GLY A 464 -15.17 51.80 -0.51
C GLY A 464 -14.03 52.59 -1.16
N GLU A 465 -12.98 52.98 -0.41
CA GLU A 465 -11.89 53.78 -0.95
C GLU A 465 -11.05 52.99 -1.97
N THR A 466 -10.73 53.63 -3.09
CA THR A 466 -9.73 53.15 -4.05
C THR A 466 -8.48 54.04 -4.00
N THR A 467 -7.29 53.45 -3.92
CA THR A 467 -6.01 54.19 -3.87
C THR A 467 -4.88 53.40 -4.51
N ASN A 468 -3.97 54.13 -5.16
CA ASN A 468 -2.76 53.56 -5.75
C ASN A 468 -1.64 53.52 -4.71
N LEU A 469 -1.24 52.32 -4.29
CA LEU A 469 0.00 52.09 -3.54
C LEU A 469 1.11 51.66 -4.49
N GLY A 470 2.36 51.89 -4.09
CA GLY A 470 3.51 51.45 -4.87
C GLY A 470 4.77 51.42 -4.03
N ALA A 471 5.62 50.44 -4.32
CA ALA A 471 6.92 50.27 -3.69
C ALA A 471 7.91 49.74 -4.72
N GLY A 472 9.19 49.68 -4.35
CA GLY A 472 10.22 49.27 -5.28
C GLY A 472 11.61 49.16 -4.70
N PHE A 473 12.51 48.60 -5.52
CA PHE A 473 13.91 48.33 -5.20
C PHE A 473 14.72 48.18 -6.50
N LEU A 474 16.05 48.24 -6.38
CA LEU A 474 16.95 47.85 -7.46
C LEU A 474 17.01 46.31 -7.56
N VAL A 475 16.87 45.78 -8.78
CA VAL A 475 17.07 44.36 -9.08
C VAL A 475 18.55 44.11 -9.35
N PRO A 476 19.17 43.02 -8.84
CA PRO A 476 20.57 42.71 -9.14
C PRO A 476 20.87 42.57 -10.64
N ASP A 477 22.10 42.88 -11.04
CA ASP A 477 22.53 42.90 -12.45
C ASP A 477 22.59 41.51 -13.11
N ALA A 478 22.58 40.44 -12.32
CA ALA A 478 22.62 39.06 -12.81
C ALA A 478 21.93 38.10 -11.83
N GLY A 479 21.19 37.13 -12.37
CA GLY A 479 20.49 36.10 -11.59
C GLY A 479 19.18 35.68 -12.27
N ALA A 480 18.49 34.71 -11.67
CA ALA A 480 17.14 34.30 -12.06
C ALA A 480 16.18 34.67 -10.93
N TYR A 481 15.38 35.71 -11.14
CA TYR A 481 14.52 36.27 -10.10
C TYR A 481 13.04 36.28 -10.47
N ILE A 482 12.20 36.24 -9.44
CA ILE A 482 10.76 36.45 -9.55
C ILE A 482 10.34 37.44 -8.46
N ILE A 483 9.47 38.39 -8.79
CA ILE A 483 8.87 39.30 -7.83
C ILE A 483 7.52 38.72 -7.40
N LYS A 484 7.26 38.64 -6.11
CA LYS A 484 5.98 38.24 -5.52
C LYS A 484 5.38 39.42 -4.77
N CYS A 485 4.13 39.74 -5.08
CA CYS A 485 3.41 40.84 -4.45
C CYS A 485 2.28 40.31 -3.56
N PHE A 486 2.26 40.76 -2.32
CA PHE A 486 1.28 40.38 -1.29
C PHE A 486 0.55 41.62 -0.79
N VAL A 487 -0.66 41.43 -0.26
CA VAL A 487 -1.37 42.45 0.53
C VAL A 487 -1.80 41.81 1.84
N TRP A 488 -1.38 42.41 2.96
CA TRP A 488 -1.68 41.97 4.33
C TRP A 488 -2.34 43.14 5.09
N GLU A 489 -3.12 42.87 6.14
CA GLU A 489 -3.68 43.93 6.99
C GLU A 489 -2.57 44.62 7.79
N SER A 490 -1.69 43.84 8.41
CA SER A 490 -0.50 44.32 9.13
C SER A 490 0.70 43.36 9.03
N PHE A 491 1.91 43.87 9.23
CA PHE A 491 3.12 43.04 9.39
C PHE A 491 3.16 42.33 10.75
N GLU A 492 2.54 42.89 11.79
CA GLU A 492 2.65 42.41 13.17
C GLU A 492 1.89 41.10 13.38
N ASN A 493 0.68 41.00 12.81
CA ASN A 493 -0.16 39.81 12.90
C ASN A 493 -0.01 38.84 11.70
N GLN A 494 0.56 39.30 10.58
CA GLN A 494 0.64 38.56 9.31
C GLN A 494 -0.74 38.18 8.72
N ASP A 495 -1.77 38.97 9.03
CA ASP A 495 -3.14 38.76 8.54
C ASP A 495 -3.21 38.91 7.01
N VAL A 496 -3.23 37.79 6.29
CA VAL A 496 -3.18 37.76 4.82
C VAL A 496 -4.53 38.15 4.23
N ILE A 497 -4.53 39.22 3.42
CA ILE A 497 -5.69 39.66 2.64
C ILE A 497 -5.66 38.95 1.28
N LEU A 498 -4.56 39.10 0.53
CA LEU A 498 -4.35 38.46 -0.76
C LEU A 498 -3.65 37.10 -0.58
N THR A 499 -4.41 36.01 -0.63
CA THR A 499 -3.92 34.64 -0.32
C THR A 499 -2.90 34.10 -1.34
N ASN A 500 -3.05 34.45 -2.62
CA ASN A 500 -2.12 34.06 -3.69
C ASN A 500 -1.40 35.31 -4.20
N PRO A 501 -0.05 35.39 -4.14
CA PRO A 501 0.66 36.59 -4.56
C PRO A 501 0.56 36.82 -6.07
N ILE A 502 0.55 38.09 -6.48
CA ILE A 502 0.73 38.45 -7.88
C ILE A 502 2.22 38.27 -8.20
N GLU A 503 2.54 37.28 -9.03
CA GLU A 503 3.91 37.00 -9.46
C GLU A 503 4.27 37.73 -10.76
N ILE A 504 5.50 38.24 -10.82
CA ILE A 504 6.03 39.01 -11.96
C ILE A 504 7.45 38.48 -12.25
N GLU A 505 7.63 37.97 -13.46
CA GLU A 505 8.93 37.48 -13.94
C GLU A 505 9.92 38.63 -14.14
N VAL A 506 11.18 38.39 -13.79
CA VAL A 506 12.30 39.30 -14.08
C VAL A 506 13.04 38.77 -15.30
N GLN A 507 13.11 39.58 -16.36
CA GLN A 507 13.88 39.27 -17.56
C GLN A 507 15.38 39.44 -17.29
N GLN A 508 16.19 38.52 -17.81
CA GLN A 508 17.65 38.52 -17.67
C GLN A 508 18.34 39.53 -18.59
#